data_AF-A0A973CQ11-F1
#
_entry.id   AF-A0A973CQ11-F1
#
_cell.length_a   1.000
_cell.length_b   1.000
_cell.length_c   1.000
_cell.angle_alpha   90.00
_cell.angle_beta   90.00
_cell.angle_gamma   90.00
#
_symmetry.space_group_name_H-M   'P 1'
#
loop_
_entity.id
_entity.type
_entity.pdbx_description
1 polymer ?
#
loop_
_entity_poly.entity_id
_entity_poly.type
_entity_poly.pdbx_seq_one_letter_code
_entity_poly.pdbx_strand_id
1 'polypeptide(L)'
;ETNALVACFLELPKAKQAGVRNVVMGISPKDMNRTPSLAGEYYCLRALYEMGFIDDAWSHLCAEWSPQALSGASTNWEGKGPDSRSCCHAWASGANAFFIQEVLGIKPLTAGYDTLIISPKPGTLKSAKGQCWTPHGIVKVDWKFRSSTEWQLEITAPRAIKVTVDIVRQTALNNVKQIVKRIKI
;
A
#
# COMPACT_ATOMS: atom_id res chain seq x y z
N GLU A 1 -8.88 13.84 6.45
CA GLU A 1 -7.47 14.21 6.17
C GLU A 1 -6.66 14.52 7.43
N THR A 2 -7.02 15.49 8.28
CA THR A 2 -6.19 15.90 9.46
C THR A 2 -5.78 14.75 10.39
N ASN A 3 -6.71 13.87 10.78
CA ASN A 3 -6.37 12.72 11.64
C ASN A 3 -5.43 11.71 10.96
N ALA A 4 -5.59 11.51 9.66
CA ALA A 4 -4.71 10.63 8.87
C ALA A 4 -3.31 11.23 8.74
N LEU A 5 -3.19 12.55 8.56
CA LEU A 5 -1.92 13.26 8.56
C LEU A 5 -1.21 13.12 9.91
N VAL A 6 -1.92 13.30 11.02
CA VAL A 6 -1.35 13.08 12.37
C VAL A 6 -0.85 11.65 12.54
N ALA A 7 -1.62 10.66 12.08
CA ALA A 7 -1.19 9.26 12.12
C ALA A 7 0.04 8.99 11.23
N CYS A 8 0.15 9.64 10.07
CA CYS A 8 1.29 9.48 9.16
C CYS A 8 2.57 10.17 9.66
N PHE A 9 2.45 11.30 10.36
CA PHE A 9 3.59 12.20 10.58
C PHE A 9 3.97 12.41 12.05
N LEU A 10 3.10 12.08 13.02
CA LEU A 10 3.29 12.45 14.43
C LEU A 10 3.15 11.27 15.40
N GLU A 11 3.45 10.04 14.97
CA GLU A 11 3.42 8.81 15.78
C GLU A 11 2.23 8.75 16.78
N LEU A 12 1.05 8.41 16.26
CA LEU A 12 -0.15 8.40 17.07
C LEU A 12 -0.08 7.32 18.18
N PRO A 13 -0.36 7.65 19.46
CA PRO A 13 -0.41 6.67 20.55
C PRO A 13 -1.36 5.51 20.23
N LYS A 14 -0.96 4.27 20.51
CA LYS A 14 -1.75 3.06 20.21
C LYS A 14 -3.21 3.14 20.68
N ALA A 15 -3.45 3.72 21.87
CA ALA A 15 -4.78 3.90 22.43
C ALA A 15 -5.72 4.79 21.57
N LYS A 16 -5.18 5.63 20.69
CA LYS A 16 -5.93 6.52 19.79
C LYS A 16 -6.10 5.95 18.37
N GLN A 17 -5.31 4.95 17.99
CA GLN A 17 -5.28 4.40 16.63
C GLN A 17 -6.62 3.80 16.21
N ALA A 18 -7.32 3.10 17.12
CA ALA A 18 -8.65 2.55 16.83
C ALA A 18 -9.70 3.64 16.53
N GLY A 19 -9.62 4.78 17.21
CA GLY A 19 -10.50 5.92 16.95
C GLY A 19 -10.23 6.54 15.57
N VAL A 20 -8.96 6.74 15.21
CA VAL A 20 -8.58 7.27 13.90
C VAL A 20 -8.96 6.31 12.77
N ARG A 21 -8.75 5.01 12.96
CA ARG A 21 -9.24 3.97 12.04
C ARG A 21 -10.74 4.12 11.79
N ASN A 22 -11.56 4.24 12.83
CA ASN A 22 -13.01 4.35 12.68
C ASN A 22 -13.45 5.61 11.92
N VAL A 23 -12.72 6.72 12.09
CA VAL A 23 -12.96 7.96 11.32
C VAL A 23 -12.60 7.74 9.85
N VAL A 24 -11.43 7.17 9.56
CA VAL A 24 -10.99 6.90 8.17
C VAL A 24 -11.95 5.96 7.46
N MET A 25 -12.41 4.91 8.15
CA MET A 25 -13.33 3.91 7.59
C MET A 25 -14.79 4.37 7.56
N GLY A 26 -15.10 5.60 7.98
CA GLY A 26 -16.48 6.13 7.97
C GLY A 26 -17.46 5.38 8.89
N ILE A 27 -16.96 4.68 9.91
CA ILE A 27 -17.78 3.85 10.82
C ILE A 27 -18.59 4.71 11.81
N SER A 28 -18.17 5.96 12.02
CA SER A 28 -18.84 6.90 12.94
C SER A 28 -19.87 7.77 12.19
N PRO A 29 -21.15 7.82 12.65
CA PRO A 29 -22.21 8.58 11.99
C PRO A 29 -21.94 10.09 11.85
N LYS A 30 -21.09 10.65 12.71
CA LYS A 30 -20.70 12.08 12.67
C LYS A 30 -19.65 12.38 11.59
N ASP A 31 -19.02 11.34 11.03
CA ASP A 31 -17.88 11.47 10.12
C ASP A 31 -18.24 11.20 8.65
N MET A 32 -19.49 10.80 8.35
CA MET A 32 -19.96 10.47 6.99
C MET A 32 -19.95 11.67 6.02
N ASN A 33 -19.90 12.91 6.51
CA ASN A 33 -19.99 14.13 5.68
C ASN A 33 -18.62 14.78 5.36
N ARG A 34 -17.49 14.13 5.66
CA ARG A 34 -16.15 14.68 5.38
C ARG A 34 -15.27 13.64 4.71
N THR A 35 -15.60 13.31 3.48
CA THR A 35 -14.76 12.45 2.63
C THR A 35 -13.57 13.25 2.10
N PRO A 36 -12.33 12.78 2.32
CA PRO A 36 -11.14 13.32 1.65
C PRO A 36 -11.30 13.35 0.13
N SER A 37 -10.51 14.21 -0.52
CA SER A 37 -10.22 14.05 -1.95
C SER A 37 -9.45 12.74 -2.18
N LEU A 38 -9.42 12.20 -3.41
CA LEU A 38 -8.58 11.02 -3.71
C LEU A 38 -7.10 11.25 -3.41
N ALA A 39 -6.63 12.50 -3.50
CA ALA A 39 -5.29 12.88 -3.05
C ALA A 39 -5.14 12.74 -1.52
N GLY A 40 -6.17 13.15 -0.77
CA GLY A 40 -6.24 12.95 0.68
C GLY A 40 -6.36 11.47 1.09
N GLU A 41 -7.05 10.66 0.29
CA GLU A 41 -7.23 9.22 0.55
C GLU A 41 -5.90 8.45 0.54
N TYR A 42 -4.91 8.92 -0.21
CA TYR A 42 -3.56 8.35 -0.13
C TYR A 42 -3.00 8.37 1.31
N TYR A 43 -3.21 9.47 2.05
CA TYR A 43 -2.77 9.58 3.43
C TYR A 43 -3.64 8.76 4.38
N CYS A 44 -4.93 8.61 4.09
CA CYS A 44 -5.81 7.69 4.82
C CYS A 44 -5.31 6.24 4.72
N LEU A 45 -4.97 5.79 3.51
CA LEU A 45 -4.39 4.46 3.27
C LEU A 45 -3.09 4.27 4.03
N ARG A 46 -2.18 5.24 3.90
CA ARG A 46 -0.88 5.21 4.59
C ARG A 46 -1.09 5.14 6.11
N ALA A 47 -1.99 5.94 6.67
CA ALA A 47 -2.27 5.93 8.10
C ALA A 47 -2.77 4.57 8.60
N LEU A 48 -3.77 3.98 7.93
CA LEU A 48 -4.28 2.64 8.30
C LEU A 48 -3.15 1.60 8.30
N TYR A 49 -2.28 1.71 7.31
CA TYR A 49 -1.20 0.77 7.09
C TYR A 49 -0.04 0.90 8.10
N GLU A 50 0.33 2.13 8.47
CA GLU A 50 1.32 2.41 9.53
C GLU A 50 0.79 1.98 10.91
N MET A 51 -0.53 2.13 11.15
CA MET A 51 -1.18 1.65 12.37
C MET A 51 -1.40 0.12 12.38
N GLY A 52 -1.11 -0.59 11.29
CA GLY A 52 -1.22 -2.05 11.19
C GLY A 52 -2.61 -2.57 10.82
N PHE A 53 -3.56 -1.71 10.44
CA PHE A 53 -4.89 -2.08 9.96
C PHE A 53 -4.87 -2.43 8.46
N ILE A 54 -4.11 -3.47 8.11
CA ILE A 54 -3.79 -3.81 6.70
C ILE A 54 -5.05 -4.19 5.90
N ASP A 55 -5.94 -4.99 6.48
CA ASP A 55 -7.17 -5.44 5.80
C ASP A 55 -8.16 -4.29 5.59
N ASP A 56 -8.18 -3.33 6.53
CA ASP A 56 -8.98 -2.11 6.39
C ASP A 56 -8.39 -1.20 5.31
N ALA A 57 -7.07 -1.05 5.25
CA ALA A 57 -6.41 -0.29 4.19
C ALA A 57 -6.74 -0.86 2.80
N TRP A 58 -6.75 -2.19 2.65
CA TRP A 58 -7.16 -2.83 1.40
C TRP A 58 -8.63 -2.57 1.08
N SER A 59 -9.52 -2.78 2.05
CA SER A 59 -10.95 -2.52 1.89
C SER A 59 -11.23 -1.07 1.50
N HIS A 60 -10.53 -0.12 2.12
CA HIS A 60 -10.62 1.30 1.84
C HIS A 60 -10.13 1.64 0.42
N LEU A 61 -8.99 1.09 0.01
CA LEU A 61 -8.49 1.26 -1.36
C LEU A 61 -9.51 0.77 -2.38
N CYS A 62 -10.10 -0.40 -2.14
CA CYS A 62 -11.14 -0.93 -3.01
C CYS A 62 -12.38 -0.02 -3.06
N ALA A 63 -12.86 0.46 -1.91
CA ALA A 63 -14.01 1.35 -1.84
C ALA A 63 -13.79 2.67 -2.61
N GLU A 64 -12.59 3.23 -2.53
CA GLU A 64 -12.28 4.56 -3.08
C GLU A 64 -11.91 4.54 -4.57
N TRP A 65 -11.16 3.54 -5.04
CA TRP A 65 -10.66 3.49 -6.43
C TRP A 65 -11.40 2.52 -7.35
N SER A 66 -12.01 1.45 -6.84
CA SER A 66 -12.67 0.46 -7.72
C SER A 66 -13.85 1.03 -8.50
N PRO A 67 -14.70 1.95 -7.97
CA PRO A 67 -15.81 2.50 -8.75
C PRO A 67 -15.35 3.13 -10.07
N GLN A 68 -14.24 3.86 -10.07
CA GLN A 68 -13.66 4.44 -11.28
C GLN A 68 -13.16 3.35 -12.23
N ALA A 69 -12.35 2.41 -11.72
CA ALA A 69 -11.79 1.33 -12.53
C ALA A 69 -12.88 0.45 -13.18
N LEU A 70 -13.95 0.14 -12.43
CA LEU A 70 -15.07 -0.68 -12.89
C LEU A 70 -16.04 0.07 -13.81
N SER A 71 -16.01 1.41 -13.81
CA SER A 71 -16.80 2.22 -14.75
C SER A 71 -16.25 2.22 -16.18
N GLY A 72 -15.05 1.66 -16.40
CA GLY A 72 -14.34 1.71 -17.68
C GLY A 72 -13.38 2.90 -17.81
N ALA A 73 -13.13 3.63 -16.72
CA ALA A 73 -12.12 4.70 -16.72
C ALA A 73 -10.72 4.14 -17.04
N SER A 74 -10.01 4.80 -17.96
CA SER A 74 -8.63 4.46 -18.32
C SER A 74 -7.58 5.30 -17.59
N THR A 75 -8.02 6.30 -16.82
CA THR A 75 -7.19 7.25 -16.05
C THR A 75 -7.88 7.58 -14.73
N ASN A 76 -7.15 8.14 -13.76
CA ASN A 76 -7.72 8.56 -12.49
C ASN A 76 -8.44 9.90 -12.64
N TRP A 77 -9.65 10.02 -12.10
CA TRP A 77 -10.43 11.26 -12.13
C TRP A 77 -10.02 12.20 -11.00
N GLU A 78 -10.34 13.49 -11.16
CA GLU A 78 -10.04 14.52 -10.16
C GLU A 78 -10.84 14.30 -8.87
N GLY A 79 -12.13 13.99 -9.01
CA GLY A 79 -13.03 13.63 -7.93
C GLY A 79 -13.33 12.12 -7.92
N LYS A 80 -14.28 11.71 -7.07
CA LYS A 80 -14.65 10.30 -6.88
C LYS A 80 -15.72 9.81 -7.88
N GLY A 81 -16.33 10.72 -8.63
CA GLY A 81 -17.47 10.44 -9.51
C GLY A 81 -17.23 10.85 -10.97
N PRO A 82 -18.06 10.35 -11.90
CA PRO A 82 -17.94 10.63 -13.33
C PRO A 82 -18.25 12.09 -13.71
N ASP A 83 -18.82 12.85 -12.78
CA ASP A 83 -19.06 14.29 -12.86
C ASP A 83 -17.81 15.13 -12.55
N SER A 84 -16.66 14.48 -12.32
CA SER A 84 -15.37 15.15 -12.13
C SER A 84 -15.05 16.10 -13.29
N ARG A 85 -14.60 17.31 -12.96
CA ARG A 85 -14.20 18.32 -13.95
C ARG A 85 -13.05 17.83 -14.83
N SER A 86 -12.05 17.15 -14.26
CA SER A 86 -11.01 16.45 -15.00
C SER A 86 -11.12 14.94 -14.82
N CYS A 87 -11.14 14.21 -15.93
CA CYS A 87 -11.10 12.74 -15.94
C CYS A 87 -9.67 12.19 -16.07
N CYS A 88 -8.64 13.02 -16.02
CA CYS A 88 -7.24 12.59 -16.05
C CYS A 88 -6.43 13.46 -15.11
N HIS A 89 -6.29 13.02 -13.86
CA HIS A 89 -5.71 13.80 -12.79
C HIS A 89 -4.72 12.95 -11.96
N ALA A 90 -3.44 13.24 -12.12
CA ALA A 90 -2.37 12.45 -11.52
C ALA A 90 -2.41 12.41 -9.98
N TRP A 91 -2.94 13.46 -9.33
CA TRP A 91 -3.04 13.54 -7.86
C TRP A 91 -3.89 12.44 -7.22
N ALA A 92 -4.73 11.79 -8.01
CA ALA A 92 -5.63 10.73 -7.59
C ALA A 92 -4.98 9.35 -7.78
N SER A 93 -3.72 9.30 -8.21
CA SER A 93 -2.98 8.06 -8.45
C SER A 93 -2.35 7.47 -7.19
N GLY A 94 -2.84 7.84 -6.00
CA GLY A 94 -2.34 7.36 -4.71
C GLY A 94 -2.32 5.83 -4.60
N ALA A 95 -3.30 5.15 -5.19
CA ALA A 95 -3.35 3.69 -5.26
C ALA A 95 -2.09 3.08 -5.93
N ASN A 96 -1.51 3.75 -6.94
CA ASN A 96 -0.31 3.24 -7.63
C ASN A 96 0.89 3.19 -6.68
N ALA A 97 1.07 4.23 -5.87
CA ALA A 97 2.13 4.27 -4.87
C ALA A 97 1.91 3.17 -3.81
N PHE A 98 0.65 2.96 -3.39
CA PHE A 98 0.29 1.90 -2.45
C PHE A 98 0.63 0.50 -3.00
N PHE A 99 0.32 0.20 -4.26
CA PHE A 99 0.67 -1.10 -4.84
C PHE A 99 2.18 -1.37 -4.85
N ILE A 100 3.00 -0.37 -5.18
CA ILE A 100 4.46 -0.52 -5.21
C ILE A 100 5.03 -0.62 -3.78
N GLN A 101 4.66 0.32 -2.92
CA GLN A 101 5.29 0.46 -1.60
C GLN A 101 4.80 -0.58 -0.61
N GLU A 102 3.52 -0.98 -0.71
CA GLU A 102 2.85 -1.75 0.33
C GLU A 102 2.49 -3.16 -0.11
N VAL A 103 1.87 -3.30 -1.28
CA VAL A 103 1.52 -4.63 -1.80
C VAL A 103 2.77 -5.38 -2.26
N LEU A 104 3.62 -4.77 -3.09
CA LEU A 104 4.93 -5.34 -3.45
C LEU A 104 5.97 -5.14 -2.35
N GLY A 105 5.80 -4.12 -1.51
CA GLY A 105 6.71 -3.84 -0.40
C GLY A 105 8.00 -3.11 -0.78
N ILE A 106 8.10 -2.52 -1.97
CA ILE A 106 9.34 -1.90 -2.46
C ILE A 106 9.46 -0.47 -1.93
N LYS A 107 10.37 -0.23 -0.98
CA LYS A 107 10.58 1.11 -0.40
C LYS A 107 12.07 1.50 -0.35
N PRO A 108 12.45 2.70 -0.81
CA PRO A 108 13.81 3.20 -0.63
C PRO A 108 14.10 3.48 0.85
N LEU A 109 15.25 3.03 1.32
CA LEU A 109 15.77 3.39 2.64
C LEU A 109 16.73 4.58 2.58
N THR A 110 17.31 4.83 1.40
CA THR A 110 18.16 5.98 1.13
C THR A 110 17.70 6.69 -0.13
N ALA A 111 17.95 8.00 -0.20
CA ALA A 111 17.81 8.75 -1.44
C ALA A 111 18.64 8.08 -2.55
N GLY A 112 18.16 8.13 -3.79
CA GLY A 112 18.84 7.51 -4.94
C GLY A 112 18.62 6.01 -5.11
N TYR A 113 17.96 5.31 -4.16
CA TYR A 113 17.70 3.86 -4.22
C TYR A 113 18.96 2.97 -4.08
N ASP A 114 20.07 3.49 -3.52
CA ASP A 114 21.24 2.66 -3.20
C ASP A 114 20.88 1.51 -2.24
N THR A 115 19.92 1.76 -1.35
CA THR A 115 19.40 0.78 -0.42
C THR A 115 17.87 0.72 -0.47
N LEU A 116 17.34 -0.50 -0.48
CA LEU A 116 15.91 -0.79 -0.51
C LEU A 116 15.54 -1.76 0.61
N ILE A 117 14.33 -1.59 1.13
CA ILE A 117 13.63 -2.62 1.87
C ILE A 117 12.54 -3.23 0.98
N ILE A 118 12.45 -4.56 1.03
CA ILE A 118 11.31 -5.32 0.49
C ILE A 118 10.51 -5.86 1.68
N SER A 119 9.34 -5.27 1.91
CA SER A 119 8.45 -5.58 3.03
C SER A 119 6.99 -5.67 2.55
N PRO A 120 6.64 -6.72 1.76
CA PRO A 120 5.26 -6.90 1.32
C PRO A 120 4.35 -7.15 2.53
N LYS A 121 3.17 -6.54 2.53
CA LYS A 121 2.13 -6.85 3.52
C LYS A 121 0.91 -7.45 2.81
N PRO A 122 0.79 -8.80 2.78
CA PRO A 122 -0.22 -9.47 1.96
C PRO A 122 -1.67 -9.15 2.33
N GLY A 123 -1.97 -8.86 3.61
CA GLY A 123 -3.35 -8.73 4.07
C GLY A 123 -4.19 -9.94 3.65
N THR A 124 -5.25 -9.69 2.89
CA THR A 124 -6.14 -10.72 2.33
C THR A 124 -5.70 -11.29 0.97
N LEU A 125 -4.72 -10.68 0.31
CA LEU A 125 -4.26 -11.07 -1.03
C LEU A 125 -3.49 -12.40 -1.01
N LYS A 126 -3.66 -13.19 -2.08
CA LYS A 126 -3.00 -14.50 -2.22
C LYS A 126 -1.67 -14.44 -2.96
N SER A 127 -1.48 -13.42 -3.79
CA SER A 127 -0.25 -13.19 -4.53
C SER A 127 -0.18 -11.75 -5.02
N ALA A 128 1.04 -11.24 -5.22
CA ALA A 128 1.26 -10.06 -6.04
C ALA A 128 2.60 -10.17 -6.78
N LYS A 129 2.62 -9.60 -7.98
CA LYS A 129 3.81 -9.55 -8.83
C LYS A 129 3.90 -8.20 -9.51
N GLY A 130 5.08 -7.62 -9.52
CA GLY A 130 5.31 -6.35 -10.20
C GLY A 130 6.76 -5.92 -10.19
N GLN A 131 7.00 -4.72 -10.69
CA GLN A 131 8.33 -4.15 -10.82
C GLN A 131 8.32 -2.64 -10.64
N CYS A 132 9.44 -2.09 -10.18
CA CYS A 132 9.66 -0.67 -10.01
C CYS A 132 10.97 -0.26 -10.70
N TRP A 133 10.93 0.83 -11.45
CA TRP A 133 12.12 1.44 -12.03
C TRP A 133 12.85 2.26 -10.97
N THR A 134 14.15 2.02 -10.84
CA THR A 134 15.05 2.80 -9.98
C THR A 134 16.17 3.41 -10.83
N PRO A 135 16.92 4.41 -10.33
CA PRO A 135 18.09 4.92 -11.01
C PRO A 135 19.15 3.85 -11.37
N HIS A 136 19.19 2.74 -10.64
CA HIS A 136 20.13 1.65 -10.86
C HIS A 136 19.58 0.50 -11.72
N GLY A 137 18.31 0.61 -12.19
CA GLY A 137 17.64 -0.41 -12.98
C GLY A 137 16.35 -0.94 -12.34
N ILE A 138 15.80 -2.01 -12.92
CA ILE A 138 14.49 -2.56 -12.53
C ILE A 138 14.64 -3.48 -11.31
N VAL A 139 13.80 -3.24 -10.30
CA VAL A 139 13.58 -4.17 -9.19
C VAL A 139 12.26 -4.90 -9.41
N LYS A 140 12.27 -6.24 -9.35
CA LYS A 140 11.09 -7.10 -9.50
C LYS A 140 10.80 -7.82 -8.19
N VAL A 141 9.51 -7.92 -7.87
CA VAL A 141 9.01 -8.67 -6.71
C VAL A 141 7.88 -9.59 -7.17
N ASP A 142 7.93 -10.85 -6.77
CA ASP A 142 6.89 -11.86 -6.98
C ASP A 142 6.71 -12.62 -5.68
N TRP A 143 5.56 -12.45 -5.03
CA TRP A 143 5.22 -13.22 -3.85
C TRP A 143 3.86 -13.90 -3.97
N LYS A 144 3.71 -15.05 -3.30
CA LYS A 144 2.47 -15.83 -3.29
C LYS A 144 2.41 -16.83 -2.14
N PHE A 145 1.20 -17.12 -1.69
CA PHE A 145 0.92 -18.31 -0.90
C PHE A 145 0.90 -19.53 -1.83
N ARG A 146 1.80 -20.49 -1.57
CA ARG A 146 1.84 -21.78 -2.27
C ARG A 146 0.82 -22.77 -1.68
N SER A 147 0.51 -22.60 -0.40
CA SER A 147 -0.53 -23.32 0.33
C SER A 147 -1.00 -22.47 1.51
N SER A 148 -1.88 -23.00 2.37
CA SER A 148 -2.24 -22.37 3.65
C SER A 148 -1.07 -22.28 4.64
N THR A 149 0.03 -23.01 4.41
CA THR A 149 1.17 -23.13 5.32
C THR A 149 2.50 -22.76 4.67
N GLU A 150 2.52 -22.38 3.40
CA GLU A 150 3.72 -21.95 2.69
C GLU A 150 3.51 -20.66 1.90
N TRP A 151 4.43 -19.72 2.07
CA TRP A 151 4.51 -18.45 1.37
C TRP A 151 5.90 -18.27 0.77
N GLN A 152 5.95 -17.79 -0.47
CA GLN A 152 7.17 -17.59 -1.22
C GLN A 152 7.30 -16.12 -1.64
N LEU A 153 8.52 -15.60 -1.58
CA LEU A 153 8.94 -14.30 -2.12
C LEU A 153 10.17 -14.47 -3.00
N GLU A 154 10.12 -13.93 -4.20
CA GLU A 154 11.23 -13.80 -5.13
C GLU A 154 11.50 -12.33 -5.42
N ILE A 155 12.78 -11.96 -5.34
CA ILE A 155 13.24 -10.60 -5.57
C ILE A 155 14.35 -10.64 -6.61
N THR A 156 14.23 -9.82 -7.65
CA THR A 156 15.30 -9.57 -8.63
C THR A 156 15.68 -8.10 -8.56
N ALA A 157 16.97 -7.81 -8.34
CA ALA A 157 17.45 -6.44 -8.25
C ALA A 157 18.86 -6.29 -8.88
N PRO A 158 19.21 -5.10 -9.40
CA PRO A 158 20.55 -4.80 -9.87
C PRO A 158 21.58 -4.97 -8.75
N ARG A 159 22.80 -5.45 -9.10
CA ARG A 159 23.91 -5.62 -8.12
C ARG A 159 24.25 -4.35 -7.33
N ALA A 160 24.04 -3.18 -7.93
CA ALA A 160 24.28 -1.88 -7.31
C ALA A 160 23.35 -1.58 -6.12
N ILE A 161 22.19 -2.22 -6.04
CA ILE A 161 21.21 -1.98 -4.97
C ILE A 161 21.42 -2.96 -3.83
N LYS A 162 21.57 -2.43 -2.61
CA LYS A 162 21.52 -3.23 -1.38
C LYS A 162 20.07 -3.46 -0.97
N VAL A 163 19.63 -4.71 -1.07
CA VAL A 163 18.28 -5.11 -0.68
C VAL A 163 18.25 -5.75 0.71
N THR A 164 17.49 -5.16 1.61
CA THR A 164 17.06 -5.74 2.88
C THR A 164 15.65 -6.29 2.72
N VAL A 165 15.34 -7.40 3.37
CA VAL A 165 13.98 -7.96 3.40
C VAL A 165 13.51 -7.92 4.84
N ASP A 166 12.34 -7.34 5.05
CA ASP A 166 11.67 -7.32 6.35
C ASP A 166 10.28 -7.93 6.18
N ILE A 167 10.10 -9.14 6.71
CA ILE A 167 8.81 -9.79 6.73
C ILE A 167 8.20 -9.51 8.08
N VAL A 168 7.49 -8.38 8.16
CA VAL A 168 6.80 -7.95 9.37
C VAL A 168 5.85 -9.05 9.83
N ARG A 169 5.91 -9.42 11.11
CA ARG A 169 4.98 -10.37 11.75
C ARG A 169 3.54 -9.88 11.59
N GLN A 170 2.86 -10.41 10.59
CA GLN A 170 1.44 -10.18 10.34
C GLN A 170 0.70 -11.48 10.62
N THR A 171 -0.57 -11.37 11.01
CA THR A 171 -1.45 -12.54 11.24
C THR A 171 -1.39 -13.53 10.06
N ALA A 172 -1.39 -13.03 8.83
CA ALA A 172 -1.31 -13.83 7.61
C ALA A 172 0.01 -14.63 7.45
N LEU A 173 1.10 -14.23 8.12
CA LEU A 173 2.44 -14.81 7.98
C LEU A 173 2.97 -15.43 9.28
N ASN A 174 2.26 -15.30 10.40
CA ASN A 174 2.74 -15.71 11.73
C ASN A 174 2.96 -17.23 11.89
N ASN A 175 2.30 -18.06 11.07
CA ASN A 175 2.38 -19.53 11.12
C ASN A 175 2.62 -20.18 9.76
N VAL A 176 3.21 -19.43 8.83
CA VAL A 176 3.43 -19.84 7.45
C VAL A 176 4.92 -19.97 7.22
N LYS A 177 5.35 -21.08 6.61
CA LYS A 177 6.74 -21.27 6.18
C LYS A 177 7.07 -20.22 5.10
N GLN A 178 8.09 -19.41 5.35
CA GLN A 178 8.50 -18.32 4.46
C GLN A 178 9.74 -18.73 3.65
N ILE A 179 9.64 -18.69 2.33
CA ILE A 179 10.75 -18.99 1.41
C ILE A 179 11.12 -17.71 0.66
N VAL A 180 12.35 -17.21 0.89
CA VAL A 180 12.85 -15.99 0.25
C VAL A 180 13.97 -16.32 -0.73
N LYS A 181 13.80 -15.96 -2.00
CA LYS A 181 14.81 -16.09 -3.06
C LYS A 181 15.25 -14.70 -3.52
N ARG A 182 16.56 -14.48 -3.61
CA ARG A 182 17.15 -13.22 -4.08
C ARG A 182 18.02 -13.48 -5.30
N ILE A 183 17.75 -12.77 -6.38
CA ILE A 183 18.46 -12.84 -7.65
C ILE A 183 19.10 -11.47 -7.87
N LYS A 184 20.43 -11.45 -8.03
CA LYS A 184 21.16 -10.25 -8.42
C LYS A 184 21.52 -10.33 -9.89
N ILE A 185 21.14 -9.30 -10.65
CA ILE A 185 21.49 -9.15 -12.06
C ILE A 185 22.58 -8.08 -12.19
#